data_AF-A0A6B8W4S1-F1
#
_entry.id   AF-A0A6B8W4S1-F1
#
_cell.length_a   1.000
_cell.length_b   1.000
_cell.length_c   1.000
_cell.angle_alpha   90.00
_cell.angle_beta   90.00
_cell.angle_gamma   90.00
#
_symmetry.space_group_name_H-M   'P 1'
#
loop_
_entity.id
_entity.type
_entity.pdbx_description
1 polymer ?
#
loop_
_entity_poly.entity_id
_entity_poly.type
_entity_poly.pdbx_seq_one_letter_code
_entity_poly.pdbx_strand_id
1 'polypeptide(L)'
;MDPRLEKIISQIDELLAALDEEVANHAAEIDAVAPAHRDGAINLVHYARLRTLDIRELQSELTQIGATRLTTTEPAVKARLEAARAVTLALGGQPQEKPWEASEDAFSRADEILEDHADLLLGKADDNTHSRIMVTLPAEAATDPELVRGFVEAGMEVARINCAHDDEQAWQGMIDHVRAAAAEVGREVRVAMDLAGPKVRTGEIEPGPAVNRARVTRTEAGEVTSLAKLWLSPAGQEAPEAPELPGRPTLELQVDPAWFEKLEEGSRISLVDVRDSRRQFTVTRVAEGAVLAEGHQNAYISTSTLLEHDFEKSRVHGVEPLEQNLRLEVGDQLVLSAEQTPCDPSQEPPVISCTLPEAVEAIEVGQNVLFDDGAIAAKAVDKRLNKNGYREVELDIIRAKPGGTKLAAYKGINLPETDLPLPSLTADDIAHLRFVAQHADIADISFIRNAGDVSFLLDTLEQIAQESEDPEGVRNLGIVLKIETIPGYEGLPGILLEGMRHANLGVMVARGDLAVELGFERMAEVPRLIMSIAEAAHVPTIMATQVLENLAKTGLPARAEITDAAYALRAEAVMLNKGPYINDAIHILNSLSQTLGASQRKNRMLLRRIKSWGSEQ
;
A
#
# COMPACT_ATOMS: atom_id res chain seq x y z
N MET A 1 37.06 34.97 -24.43
CA MET A 1 35.58 34.90 -24.34
C MET A 1 35.19 35.71 -23.11
N ASP A 2 33.91 35.98 -22.81
CA ASP A 2 33.55 36.65 -21.54
C ASP A 2 34.03 35.75 -20.37
N PRO A 3 34.78 36.27 -19.37
CA PRO A 3 35.28 35.47 -18.24
C PRO A 3 34.17 34.69 -17.50
N ARG A 4 32.95 35.24 -17.50
CA ARG A 4 31.78 34.58 -16.93
C ARG A 4 31.40 33.32 -17.72
N LEU A 5 31.39 33.40 -19.05
CA LEU A 5 31.08 32.25 -19.90
C LEU A 5 32.18 31.19 -19.80
N GLU A 6 33.44 31.61 -19.69
CA GLU A 6 34.58 30.71 -19.44
C GLU A 6 34.43 29.94 -18.12
N LYS A 7 34.02 30.61 -17.04
CA LYS A 7 33.73 29.97 -15.75
C LYS A 7 32.61 28.93 -15.86
N ILE A 8 31.47 29.29 -16.47
CA ILE A 8 30.32 28.39 -16.65
C ILE A 8 30.73 27.15 -17.45
N ILE A 9 31.48 27.33 -18.54
CA ILE A 9 31.96 26.22 -19.36
C ILE A 9 32.88 25.30 -18.56
N SER A 10 33.83 25.86 -17.79
CA SER A 10 34.73 25.09 -16.92
C SER A 10 33.94 24.23 -15.92
N GLN A 11 32.92 24.82 -15.27
CA GLN A 11 32.08 24.09 -14.32
C GLN A 11 31.29 22.97 -15.01
N ILE A 12 30.77 23.19 -16.23
CA ILE A 12 30.07 22.13 -16.98
C ILE A 12 31.05 21.03 -17.40
N ASP A 13 32.27 21.38 -17.83
CA ASP A 13 33.30 20.42 -18.21
C ASP A 13 33.76 19.56 -17.02
N GLU A 14 33.89 20.16 -15.84
CA GLU A 14 34.16 19.44 -14.58
C GLU A 14 33.02 18.47 -14.23
N LEU A 15 31.76 18.90 -14.41
CA LEU A 15 30.60 18.02 -14.22
C LEU A 15 30.61 16.86 -15.20
N LEU A 16 30.79 17.12 -16.50
CA LEU A 16 30.84 16.07 -17.53
C LEU A 16 31.94 15.04 -17.25
N ALA A 17 33.14 15.50 -16.85
CA ALA A 17 34.24 14.62 -16.47
C ALA A 17 33.89 13.77 -15.24
N ALA A 18 33.26 14.37 -14.22
CA ALA A 18 32.82 13.65 -13.02
C ALA A 18 31.72 12.61 -13.31
N LEU A 19 30.87 12.86 -14.31
CA LEU A 19 29.88 11.89 -14.78
C LEU A 19 30.52 10.70 -15.47
N ASP A 20 31.50 10.94 -16.36
CA ASP A 20 32.22 9.88 -17.08
C ASP A 20 33.06 9.01 -16.13
N GLU A 21 33.67 9.62 -15.10
CA GLU A 21 34.36 8.89 -14.03
C GLU A 21 33.40 8.00 -13.23
N GLU A 22 32.20 8.49 -12.90
CA GLU A 22 31.24 7.70 -12.13
C GLU A 22 30.73 6.48 -12.90
N VAL A 23 30.51 6.62 -14.22
CA VAL A 23 30.16 5.49 -15.10
C VAL A 23 31.28 4.46 -15.14
N ALA A 24 32.55 4.90 -15.21
CA ALA A 24 33.68 3.99 -15.17
C ALA A 24 33.77 3.22 -13.84
N ASN A 25 33.40 3.85 -12.72
CA ASN A 25 33.37 3.22 -11.40
C ASN A 25 32.27 2.15 -11.27
N HIS A 26 31.18 2.28 -12.02
CA HIS A 26 30.02 1.37 -12.00
C HIS A 26 29.95 0.48 -13.26
N ALA A 27 31.06 0.30 -13.99
CA ALA A 27 31.06 -0.40 -15.26
C ALA A 27 30.60 -1.87 -15.14
N ALA A 28 30.94 -2.54 -14.05
CA ALA A 28 30.57 -3.94 -13.83
C ALA A 28 29.06 -4.11 -13.63
N GLU A 29 28.47 -3.21 -12.84
CA GLU A 29 27.02 -3.17 -12.58
C GLU A 29 26.26 -2.79 -13.84
N ILE A 30 26.73 -1.80 -14.61
CA ILE A 30 26.14 -1.40 -15.90
C ILE A 30 26.22 -2.54 -16.92
N ASP A 31 27.31 -3.29 -16.97
CA ASP A 31 27.45 -4.43 -17.88
C ASP A 31 26.59 -5.64 -17.48
N ALA A 32 26.14 -5.70 -16.21
CA ALA A 32 25.27 -6.77 -15.71
C ALA A 32 23.78 -6.53 -15.99
N VAL A 33 23.36 -5.30 -16.30
CA VAL A 33 21.94 -5.00 -16.59
C VAL A 33 21.46 -5.65 -17.88
N ALA A 34 20.15 -5.88 -17.98
CA ALA A 34 19.54 -6.37 -19.22
C ALA A 34 19.76 -5.35 -20.37
N PRO A 35 19.91 -5.80 -21.63
CA PRO A 35 20.24 -4.91 -22.75
C PRO A 35 19.28 -3.73 -22.93
N ALA A 36 17.99 -3.91 -22.64
CA ALA A 36 16.97 -2.86 -22.73
C ALA A 36 17.19 -1.72 -21.71
N HIS A 37 17.81 -2.01 -20.56
CA HIS A 37 18.03 -1.05 -19.48
C HIS A 37 19.38 -0.32 -19.56
N ARG A 38 20.23 -0.62 -20.55
CA ARG A 38 21.62 -0.11 -20.56
C ARG A 38 21.70 1.41 -20.61
N ASP A 39 20.85 2.05 -21.41
CA ASP A 39 20.80 3.53 -21.52
C ASP A 39 20.32 4.15 -20.20
N GLY A 40 19.28 3.55 -19.59
CA GLY A 40 18.75 3.93 -18.29
C GLY A 40 19.77 3.77 -17.17
N ALA A 41 20.53 2.68 -17.15
CA ALA A 41 21.58 2.43 -16.16
C ALA A 41 22.69 3.48 -16.19
N ILE A 42 23.21 3.80 -17.38
CA ILE A 42 24.20 4.86 -17.55
C ILE A 42 23.64 6.21 -17.08
N ASN A 43 22.41 6.53 -17.49
CA ASN A 43 21.80 7.80 -17.14
C ASN A 43 21.42 7.92 -15.65
N LEU A 44 21.04 6.81 -15.00
CA LEU A 44 20.83 6.74 -13.55
C LEU A 44 22.11 7.06 -12.79
N VAL A 45 23.24 6.48 -13.18
CA VAL A 45 24.56 6.77 -12.59
C VAL A 45 24.91 8.25 -12.76
N HIS A 46 24.69 8.81 -13.96
CA HIS A 46 24.85 10.25 -14.18
C HIS A 46 23.96 11.09 -13.25
N TYR A 47 22.68 10.74 -13.13
CA TYR A 47 21.71 11.47 -12.33
C TYR A 47 22.06 11.42 -10.85
N ALA A 48 22.34 10.23 -10.33
CA ALA A 48 22.76 10.02 -8.94
C ALA A 48 23.99 10.89 -8.63
N ARG A 49 25.02 10.87 -9.49
CA ARG A 49 26.20 11.71 -9.34
C ARG A 49 25.87 13.20 -9.32
N LEU A 50 25.10 13.68 -10.30
CA LEU A 50 24.71 15.09 -10.38
C LEU A 50 23.99 15.56 -9.11
N ARG A 51 23.13 14.71 -8.53
CA ARG A 51 22.35 15.03 -7.32
C ARG A 51 23.18 15.09 -6.03
N THR A 52 24.40 14.54 -6.02
CA THR A 52 25.35 14.70 -4.90
C THR A 52 26.09 16.04 -4.90
N LEU A 53 25.99 16.82 -5.97
CA LEU A 53 26.74 18.06 -6.17
C LEU A 53 25.85 19.29 -5.96
N ASP A 54 26.37 20.31 -5.28
CA ASP A 54 25.66 21.59 -5.16
C ASP A 54 25.87 22.44 -6.42
N ILE A 55 24.94 22.32 -7.36
CA ILE A 55 24.98 23.03 -8.64
C ILE A 55 24.14 24.32 -8.65
N ARG A 56 23.61 24.78 -7.52
CA ARG A 56 22.66 25.91 -7.47
C ARG A 56 23.24 27.21 -8.05
N GLU A 57 24.53 27.46 -7.80
CA GLU A 57 25.24 28.60 -8.38
C GLU A 57 25.26 28.52 -9.91
N LEU A 58 25.69 27.38 -10.46
CA LEU A 58 25.71 27.13 -11.90
C LEU A 58 24.31 27.27 -12.53
N GLN A 59 23.26 26.74 -11.88
CA GLN A 59 21.88 26.88 -12.36
C GLN A 59 21.45 28.35 -12.45
N SER A 60 21.82 29.17 -11.46
CA SER A 60 21.56 30.61 -11.46
C SER A 60 22.33 31.31 -12.58
N GLU A 61 23.59 30.95 -12.78
CA GLU A 61 24.43 31.53 -13.82
C GLU A 61 23.95 31.18 -15.23
N LEU A 62 23.55 29.92 -15.49
CA LEU A 62 22.95 29.44 -16.73
C LEU A 62 21.62 30.15 -17.03
N THR A 63 20.78 30.34 -16.01
CA THR A 63 19.51 31.06 -16.12
C THR A 63 19.70 32.48 -16.65
N GLN A 64 20.69 33.19 -16.11
CA GLN A 64 20.94 34.59 -16.43
C GLN A 64 21.43 34.81 -17.86
N ILE A 65 22.03 33.78 -18.48
CA ILE A 65 22.46 33.82 -19.89
C ILE A 65 21.43 33.20 -20.85
N GLY A 66 20.26 32.77 -20.34
CA GLY A 66 19.21 32.16 -21.15
C GLY A 66 19.49 30.71 -21.58
N ALA A 67 20.45 30.04 -20.94
CA ALA A 67 20.72 28.62 -21.13
C ALA A 67 19.77 27.75 -20.27
N THR A 68 19.75 26.44 -20.52
CA THR A 68 18.94 25.50 -19.72
C THR A 68 19.37 25.49 -18.26
N ARG A 69 18.39 25.45 -17.34
CA ARG A 69 18.63 25.55 -15.89
C ARG A 69 19.00 24.24 -15.22
N LEU A 70 19.05 23.13 -15.97
CA LEU A 70 19.32 21.78 -15.43
C LEU A 70 18.30 21.35 -14.35
N THR A 71 17.04 21.78 -14.47
CA THR A 71 15.96 21.45 -13.52
C THR A 71 15.06 20.30 -13.99
N THR A 72 15.27 19.80 -15.21
CA THR A 72 14.57 18.66 -15.84
C THR A 72 15.57 17.79 -16.63
N THR A 73 16.60 17.34 -15.93
CA THR A 73 17.71 16.55 -16.51
C THR A 73 17.44 15.06 -16.53
N GLU A 74 16.39 14.60 -15.83
CA GLU A 74 16.09 13.20 -15.56
C GLU A 74 16.19 12.33 -16.82
N PRO A 75 15.56 12.65 -17.97
CA PRO A 75 15.57 11.74 -19.12
C PRO A 75 16.97 11.51 -19.74
N ALA A 76 17.83 12.52 -19.75
CA ALA A 76 19.17 12.43 -20.35
C ALA A 76 20.11 13.51 -19.79
N VAL A 77 20.79 13.18 -18.68
CA VAL A 77 21.59 14.12 -17.88
C VAL A 77 22.77 14.68 -18.67
N LYS A 78 23.57 13.79 -19.27
CA LYS A 78 24.78 14.16 -20.02
C LYS A 78 24.43 15.04 -21.23
N ALA A 79 23.44 14.63 -22.03
CA ALA A 79 22.97 15.39 -23.18
C ALA A 79 22.48 16.79 -22.78
N ARG A 80 21.84 16.93 -21.61
CA ARG A 80 21.39 18.23 -21.11
C ARG A 80 22.53 19.15 -20.70
N LEU A 81 23.59 18.61 -20.09
CA LEU A 81 24.82 19.36 -19.77
C LEU A 81 25.56 19.76 -21.05
N GLU A 82 25.69 18.87 -22.02
CA GLU A 82 26.28 19.15 -23.33
C GLU A 82 25.51 20.26 -24.07
N ALA A 83 24.18 20.24 -24.02
CA ALA A 83 23.34 21.31 -24.56
C ALA A 83 23.58 22.65 -23.85
N ALA A 84 23.69 22.66 -22.51
CA ALA A 84 24.00 23.86 -21.73
C ALA A 84 25.38 24.42 -22.11
N ARG A 85 26.38 23.55 -22.24
CA ARG A 85 27.74 23.89 -22.65
C ARG A 85 27.77 24.51 -24.04
N ALA A 86 27.09 23.86 -24.99
CA ALA A 86 26.97 24.31 -26.36
C ALA A 86 26.34 25.71 -26.49
N VAL A 87 25.22 25.96 -25.80
CA VAL A 87 24.59 27.29 -25.78
C VAL A 87 25.56 28.33 -25.20
N THR A 88 26.28 27.98 -24.14
CA THR A 88 27.25 28.87 -23.50
C THR A 88 28.43 29.19 -24.43
N LEU A 89 28.94 28.20 -25.17
CA LEU A 89 29.98 28.39 -26.19
C LEU A 89 29.50 29.25 -27.36
N ALA A 90 28.27 29.04 -27.82
CA ALA A 90 27.67 29.83 -28.90
C ALA A 90 27.51 31.30 -28.50
N LEU A 91 27.10 31.58 -27.25
CA LEU A 91 27.07 32.94 -26.69
C LEU A 91 28.46 33.58 -26.61
N GLY A 92 29.50 32.76 -26.42
CA GLY A 92 30.91 33.17 -26.47
C GLY A 92 31.46 33.42 -27.88
N GLY A 93 30.63 33.26 -28.92
CA GLY A 93 31.02 33.42 -30.32
C GLY A 93 31.77 32.23 -30.90
N GLN A 94 31.79 31.08 -30.21
CA GLN A 94 32.41 29.87 -30.75
C GLN A 94 31.45 29.12 -31.68
N PRO A 95 31.91 28.64 -32.85
CA PRO A 95 31.09 27.80 -33.71
C PRO A 95 30.76 26.49 -33.01
N GLN A 96 29.52 26.04 -33.11
CA GLN A 96 29.05 24.77 -32.56
C GLN A 96 28.33 23.98 -33.66
N GLU A 97 28.63 22.70 -33.79
CA GLU A 97 27.87 21.80 -34.66
C GLU A 97 26.57 21.40 -33.95
N LYS A 98 25.44 21.93 -34.45
CA LYS A 98 24.04 21.65 -34.07
C LYS A 98 23.81 20.81 -32.80
N PRO A 99 24.14 21.36 -31.62
CA PRO A 99 24.16 20.61 -30.37
C PRO A 99 22.76 20.27 -29.84
N TRP A 100 21.71 20.88 -30.41
CA TRP A 100 20.32 20.60 -30.06
C TRP A 100 19.79 19.30 -30.69
N GLU A 101 20.32 18.84 -31.84
CA GLU A 101 19.86 17.59 -32.48
C GLU A 101 20.18 16.39 -31.59
N ALA A 102 21.41 16.29 -31.07
CA ALA A 102 21.81 15.22 -30.15
C ALA A 102 21.03 15.25 -28.81
N SER A 103 20.68 16.43 -28.30
CA SER A 103 19.90 16.55 -27.07
C SER A 103 18.42 16.25 -27.28
N GLU A 104 17.85 16.59 -28.44
CA GLU A 104 16.48 16.25 -28.83
C GLU A 104 16.35 14.73 -29.01
N ASP A 105 17.28 14.13 -29.74
CA ASP A 105 17.33 12.68 -29.97
C ASP A 105 17.44 11.91 -28.64
N ALA A 106 18.27 12.37 -27.71
CA ALA A 106 18.43 11.72 -26.41
C ALA A 106 17.18 11.79 -25.52
N PHE A 107 16.45 12.91 -25.54
CA PHE A 107 15.21 13.04 -24.77
C PHE A 107 14.06 12.24 -25.40
N SER A 108 13.92 12.27 -26.74
CA SER A 108 12.93 11.43 -27.44
C SER A 108 13.18 9.95 -27.18
N ARG A 109 14.44 9.52 -27.29
CA ARG A 109 14.84 8.14 -27.01
C ARG A 109 14.54 7.72 -25.58
N ALA A 110 14.83 8.58 -24.59
CA ALA A 110 14.51 8.30 -23.19
C ALA A 110 13.00 8.14 -22.95
N ASP A 111 12.19 8.96 -23.62
CA ASP A 111 10.73 8.90 -23.56
C ASP A 111 10.18 7.62 -24.18
N GLU A 112 10.72 7.23 -25.34
CA GLU A 112 10.42 5.99 -26.06
C GLU A 112 10.78 4.76 -25.21
N ILE A 113 11.99 4.71 -24.64
CA ILE A 113 12.43 3.60 -23.78
C ILE A 113 11.51 3.47 -22.55
N LEU A 114 11.20 4.58 -21.88
CA LEU A 114 10.33 4.56 -20.72
C LEU A 114 8.89 4.14 -21.08
N GLU A 115 8.38 4.54 -22.25
CA GLU A 115 7.09 4.08 -22.77
C GLU A 115 7.11 2.59 -23.10
N ASP A 116 8.15 2.10 -23.78
CA ASP A 116 8.31 0.68 -24.10
C ASP A 116 8.39 -0.19 -22.84
N HIS A 117 9.13 0.25 -21.81
CA HIS A 117 9.18 -0.43 -20.52
C HIS A 117 7.83 -0.40 -19.79
N ALA A 118 7.10 0.72 -19.85
CA ALA A 118 5.76 0.82 -19.28
C ALA A 118 4.75 -0.06 -20.00
N ASP A 119 4.78 -0.11 -21.33
CA ASP A 119 3.95 -0.96 -22.18
C ASP A 119 4.21 -2.45 -21.91
N LEU A 120 5.49 -2.83 -21.79
CA LEU A 120 5.90 -4.20 -21.49
C LEU A 120 5.36 -4.66 -20.12
N LEU A 121 5.52 -3.82 -19.10
CA LEU A 121 5.15 -4.14 -17.73
C LEU A 121 3.65 -4.05 -17.47
N LEU A 122 3.01 -2.96 -17.90
CA LEU A 122 1.67 -2.57 -17.46
C LEU A 122 0.60 -2.71 -18.56
N GLY A 123 0.97 -3.17 -19.75
CA GLY A 123 0.11 -3.18 -20.95
C GLY A 123 0.07 -1.82 -21.64
N LYS A 124 -0.52 -1.71 -22.82
CA LYS A 124 -0.55 -0.45 -23.59
C LYS A 124 -1.54 0.56 -23.03
N ALA A 125 -1.14 1.83 -22.96
CA ALA A 125 -2.03 2.94 -22.66
C ALA A 125 -2.79 3.42 -23.91
N ASP A 126 -3.85 4.21 -23.71
CA ASP A 126 -4.55 4.90 -24.79
C ASP A 126 -3.68 6.01 -25.41
N ASP A 127 -3.80 6.26 -26.73
CA ASP A 127 -3.00 7.26 -27.47
C ASP A 127 -2.97 8.69 -26.88
N ASN A 128 -3.94 9.03 -26.01
CA ASN A 128 -4.09 10.37 -25.42
C ASN A 128 -3.67 10.45 -23.94
N THR A 129 -3.31 9.32 -23.33
CA THR A 129 -2.91 9.20 -21.93
C THR A 129 -1.60 8.42 -21.83
N HIS A 130 -0.83 8.62 -20.76
CA HIS A 130 0.40 7.85 -20.53
C HIS A 130 0.33 7.02 -19.24
N SER A 131 -0.74 7.20 -18.46
CA SER A 131 -0.91 6.58 -17.14
C SER A 131 -2.03 5.56 -17.17
N ARG A 132 -1.75 4.35 -16.68
CA ARG A 132 -2.76 3.29 -16.53
C ARG A 132 -3.43 3.29 -15.16
N ILE A 133 -4.62 2.72 -15.10
CA ILE A 133 -5.40 2.57 -13.87
C ILE A 133 -5.23 1.15 -13.32
N MET A 134 -4.52 1.05 -12.21
CA MET A 134 -4.40 -0.17 -11.40
C MET A 134 -5.46 -0.17 -10.30
N VAL A 135 -6.18 -1.28 -10.10
CA VAL A 135 -7.24 -1.38 -9.10
C VAL A 135 -7.04 -2.62 -8.23
N THR A 136 -7.05 -2.42 -6.91
CA THR A 136 -7.01 -3.54 -5.96
C THR A 136 -8.35 -4.25 -5.90
N LEU A 137 -8.35 -5.56 -6.17
CA LEU A 137 -9.55 -6.39 -6.10
C LEU A 137 -9.94 -6.66 -4.63
N PRO A 138 -11.24 -6.56 -4.29
CA PRO A 138 -11.75 -7.02 -3.00
C PRO A 138 -11.97 -8.54 -3.02
N ALA A 139 -12.15 -9.17 -1.85
CA ALA A 139 -12.26 -10.64 -1.73
C ALA A 139 -13.47 -11.18 -2.51
N GLU A 140 -14.55 -10.40 -2.57
CA GLU A 140 -15.78 -10.67 -3.30
C GLU A 140 -15.53 -10.91 -4.80
N ALA A 141 -14.48 -10.32 -5.37
CA ALA A 141 -14.09 -10.51 -6.78
C ALA A 141 -13.74 -11.97 -7.11
N ALA A 142 -13.41 -12.80 -6.12
CA ALA A 142 -13.17 -14.22 -6.31
C ALA A 142 -14.46 -15.00 -6.66
N THR A 143 -15.63 -14.46 -6.34
CA THR A 143 -16.93 -15.15 -6.50
C THR A 143 -17.98 -14.35 -7.27
N ASP A 144 -17.76 -13.04 -7.46
CA ASP A 144 -18.64 -12.15 -8.22
C ASP A 144 -17.95 -11.69 -9.53
N PRO A 145 -18.21 -12.37 -10.66
CA PRO A 145 -17.65 -11.97 -11.95
C PRO A 145 -18.22 -10.64 -12.46
N GLU A 146 -19.45 -10.27 -12.09
CA GLU A 146 -20.07 -9.02 -12.53
C GLU A 146 -19.39 -7.80 -11.89
N LEU A 147 -18.92 -7.95 -10.64
CA LEU A 147 -18.11 -6.94 -9.98
C LEU A 147 -16.84 -6.62 -10.78
N VAL A 148 -16.09 -7.65 -11.18
CA VAL A 148 -14.85 -7.50 -11.96
C VAL A 148 -15.14 -6.93 -13.36
N ARG A 149 -16.22 -7.39 -14.01
CA ARG A 149 -16.67 -6.86 -15.30
C ARG A 149 -16.94 -5.35 -15.22
N GLY A 150 -17.60 -4.90 -14.15
CA GLY A 150 -17.81 -3.48 -13.87
C GLY A 150 -16.52 -2.67 -13.78
N PHE A 151 -15.46 -3.22 -13.18
CA PHE A 151 -14.16 -2.53 -13.07
C PHE A 151 -13.49 -2.38 -14.44
N VAL A 152 -13.52 -3.42 -15.26
CA VAL A 152 -12.96 -3.42 -16.62
C VAL A 152 -13.72 -2.45 -17.53
N GLU A 153 -15.05 -2.45 -17.47
CA GLU A 153 -15.89 -1.49 -18.19
C GLU A 153 -15.62 -0.04 -17.75
N ALA A 154 -15.37 0.18 -16.45
CA ALA A 154 -15.13 1.50 -15.91
C ALA A 154 -13.80 2.13 -16.38
N GLY A 155 -12.78 1.32 -16.66
CA GLY A 155 -11.45 1.85 -16.98
C GLY A 155 -10.25 1.04 -16.49
N MET A 156 -10.43 -0.03 -15.70
CA MET A 156 -9.31 -0.79 -15.13
C MET A 156 -8.41 -1.41 -16.23
N GLU A 157 -7.11 -1.23 -16.09
CA GLU A 157 -6.07 -1.75 -17.01
C GLU A 157 -5.12 -2.73 -16.31
N VAL A 158 -4.97 -2.60 -14.98
CA VAL A 158 -4.22 -3.56 -14.17
C VAL A 158 -5.05 -3.96 -12.95
N ALA A 159 -5.30 -5.25 -12.77
CA ALA A 159 -5.95 -5.80 -11.59
C ALA A 159 -4.89 -6.22 -10.57
N ARG A 160 -4.92 -5.62 -9.38
CA ARG A 160 -4.03 -5.96 -8.27
C ARG A 160 -4.71 -6.91 -7.28
N ILE A 161 -4.08 -8.04 -6.99
CA ILE A 161 -4.47 -8.99 -5.94
C ILE A 161 -3.46 -8.89 -4.80
N ASN A 162 -3.95 -8.74 -3.56
CA ASN A 162 -3.08 -8.61 -2.38
C ASN A 162 -2.94 -9.95 -1.66
N CYS A 163 -1.76 -10.56 -1.72
CA CYS A 163 -1.50 -11.89 -1.18
C CYS A 163 -1.30 -11.91 0.34
N ALA A 164 -1.35 -10.75 1.01
CA ALA A 164 -1.40 -10.68 2.48
C ALA A 164 -2.78 -11.10 3.04
N HIS A 165 -3.76 -11.35 2.16
CA HIS A 165 -5.11 -11.78 2.48
C HIS A 165 -5.54 -12.88 1.52
N ASP A 166 -6.61 -13.59 1.90
CA ASP A 166 -7.21 -14.65 1.10
C ASP A 166 -6.25 -15.83 0.83
N ASP A 167 -6.59 -16.72 -0.09
CA ASP A 167 -5.82 -17.92 -0.41
C ASP A 167 -5.69 -18.14 -1.93
N GLU A 168 -4.88 -19.12 -2.34
CA GLU A 168 -4.66 -19.46 -3.75
C GLU A 168 -5.95 -19.76 -4.53
N GLN A 169 -6.96 -20.34 -3.88
CA GLN A 169 -8.26 -20.62 -4.52
C GLN A 169 -9.00 -19.31 -4.83
N ALA A 170 -9.05 -18.39 -3.87
CA ALA A 170 -9.64 -17.08 -4.07
C ALA A 170 -8.88 -16.28 -5.14
N TRP A 171 -7.54 -16.28 -5.10
CA TRP A 171 -6.71 -15.60 -6.09
C TRP A 171 -6.95 -16.14 -7.50
N GLN A 172 -7.01 -17.46 -7.67
CA GLN A 172 -7.30 -18.07 -8.96
C GLN A 172 -8.69 -17.64 -9.49
N GLY A 173 -9.71 -17.62 -8.63
CA GLY A 173 -11.04 -17.13 -8.99
C GLY A 173 -11.03 -15.67 -9.48
N MET A 174 -10.29 -14.79 -8.80
CA MET A 174 -10.11 -13.40 -9.23
C MET A 174 -9.43 -13.32 -10.61
N ILE A 175 -8.36 -14.09 -10.83
CA ILE A 175 -7.61 -14.13 -12.10
C ILE A 175 -8.51 -14.57 -13.25
N ASP A 176 -9.29 -15.64 -13.05
CA ASP A 176 -10.19 -16.18 -14.05
C ASP A 176 -11.28 -15.17 -14.42
N HIS A 177 -11.86 -14.48 -13.43
CA HIS A 177 -12.84 -13.42 -13.66
C HIS A 177 -12.24 -12.21 -14.40
N VAL A 178 -11.01 -11.78 -14.06
CA VAL A 178 -10.32 -10.69 -14.77
C VAL A 178 -10.12 -11.06 -16.23
N ARG A 179 -9.57 -12.25 -16.51
CA ARG A 179 -9.31 -12.72 -17.87
C ARG A 179 -10.60 -12.87 -18.69
N ALA A 180 -11.66 -13.38 -18.08
CA ALA A 180 -12.97 -13.50 -18.73
C ALA A 180 -13.57 -12.12 -19.06
N ALA A 181 -13.58 -11.19 -18.10
CA ALA A 181 -14.08 -9.83 -18.30
C ALA A 181 -13.28 -9.07 -19.35
N ALA A 182 -11.94 -9.17 -19.33
CA ALA A 182 -11.05 -8.57 -20.32
C ALA A 182 -11.36 -9.06 -21.74
N ALA A 183 -11.56 -10.37 -21.91
CA ALA A 183 -11.92 -10.99 -23.19
C ALA A 183 -13.31 -10.56 -23.68
N GLU A 184 -14.30 -10.45 -22.78
CA GLU A 184 -15.66 -10.03 -23.13
C GLU A 184 -15.73 -8.56 -23.55
N VAL A 185 -15.06 -7.68 -22.81
CA VAL A 185 -15.04 -6.22 -23.08
C VAL A 185 -14.09 -5.89 -24.25
N GLY A 186 -13.14 -6.78 -24.57
CA GLY A 186 -12.17 -6.59 -25.65
C GLY A 186 -11.04 -5.63 -25.26
N ARG A 187 -10.59 -5.69 -24.00
CA ARG A 187 -9.49 -4.89 -23.46
C ARG A 187 -8.39 -5.79 -22.90
N GLU A 188 -7.14 -5.34 -23.00
CA GLU A 188 -6.04 -5.96 -22.25
C GLU A 188 -6.12 -5.51 -20.80
N VAL A 189 -6.04 -6.47 -19.86
CA VAL A 189 -5.96 -6.20 -18.43
C VAL A 189 -4.89 -7.10 -17.83
N ARG A 190 -3.85 -6.50 -17.24
CA ARG A 190 -2.77 -7.24 -16.57
C ARG A 190 -3.17 -7.63 -15.16
N VAL A 191 -2.67 -8.76 -14.67
CA VAL A 191 -2.80 -9.18 -13.27
C VAL A 191 -1.48 -8.93 -12.53
N ALA A 192 -1.52 -8.06 -11.53
CA ALA A 192 -0.45 -7.87 -10.56
C ALA A 192 -0.77 -8.55 -9.23
N MET A 193 0.15 -9.33 -8.69
CA MET A 193 0.00 -9.96 -7.37
C MET A 193 1.04 -9.38 -6.41
N ASP A 194 0.55 -8.82 -5.31
CA ASP A 194 1.36 -8.11 -4.31
C ASP A 194 1.68 -9.04 -3.14
N LEU A 195 2.97 -9.33 -2.95
CA LEU A 195 3.46 -10.17 -1.86
C LEU A 195 3.45 -9.42 -0.53
N ALA A 196 3.18 -10.12 0.57
CA ALA A 196 3.02 -9.49 1.87
C ALA A 196 4.32 -8.86 2.38
N GLY A 197 5.44 -9.53 2.15
CA GLY A 197 6.74 -9.17 2.72
C GLY A 197 6.80 -9.33 4.25
N PRO A 198 7.93 -8.97 4.87
CA PRO A 198 8.17 -9.16 6.31
C PRO A 198 7.46 -8.11 7.19
N LYS A 199 6.12 -8.00 7.09
CA LYS A 199 5.35 -7.05 7.92
C LYS A 199 5.41 -7.40 9.40
N VAL A 200 5.98 -6.49 10.19
CA VAL A 200 6.04 -6.60 11.64
C VAL A 200 4.70 -6.15 12.24
N ARG A 201 4.16 -6.93 13.19
CA ARG A 201 2.88 -6.63 13.85
C ARG A 201 2.95 -6.86 15.36
N THR A 202 2.03 -6.25 16.10
CA THR A 202 1.77 -6.61 17.48
C THR A 202 1.18 -8.02 17.57
N GLY A 203 1.52 -8.75 18.62
CA GLY A 203 0.96 -10.07 18.87
C GLY A 203 -0.42 -10.02 19.49
N GLU A 204 -0.81 -11.14 20.08
CA GLU A 204 -2.13 -11.33 20.68
C GLU A 204 -2.33 -10.44 21.91
N ILE A 205 -3.59 -10.07 22.14
CA ILE A 205 -4.05 -9.45 23.38
C ILE A 205 -5.07 -10.42 23.98
N GLU A 206 -5.00 -10.63 25.30
CA GLU A 206 -5.94 -11.50 25.99
C GLU A 206 -7.40 -11.10 25.68
N PRO A 207 -8.27 -12.08 25.41
CA PRO A 207 -9.66 -11.79 25.14
C PRO A 207 -10.34 -11.28 26.42
N GLY A 208 -11.23 -10.30 26.24
CA GLY A 208 -12.01 -9.75 27.33
C GLY A 208 -13.10 -10.70 27.81
N PRO A 209 -13.94 -10.25 28.75
CA PRO A 209 -15.06 -11.06 29.21
C PRO A 209 -16.01 -11.39 28.05
N ALA A 210 -16.47 -12.65 27.98
CA ALA A 210 -17.49 -13.13 27.05
C ALA A 210 -18.86 -12.52 27.36
N VAL A 211 -19.02 -11.25 26.97
CA VAL A 211 -20.20 -10.43 27.19
C VAL A 211 -20.50 -9.64 25.91
N ASN A 212 -21.63 -9.93 25.27
CA ASN A 212 -22.12 -9.16 24.12
C ASN A 212 -23.41 -8.43 24.43
N ARG A 213 -23.83 -7.53 23.52
CA ARG A 213 -24.98 -6.65 23.75
C ARG A 213 -25.98 -6.64 22.60
N ALA A 214 -27.18 -7.12 22.86
CA ALA A 214 -28.36 -6.87 22.02
C ALA A 214 -28.82 -5.42 22.19
N ARG A 215 -29.06 -4.71 21.09
CA ARG A 215 -29.24 -3.25 21.09
C ARG A 215 -30.49 -2.83 20.34
N VAL A 216 -31.26 -1.92 20.91
CA VAL A 216 -32.26 -1.15 20.16
C VAL A 216 -31.59 -0.02 19.38
N THR A 217 -32.18 0.34 18.24
CA THR A 217 -31.87 1.60 17.53
C THR A 217 -32.82 2.68 18.02
N ARG A 218 -32.33 3.90 18.21
CA ARG A 218 -33.14 5.05 18.61
C ARG A 218 -32.94 6.23 17.68
N THR A 219 -33.97 7.07 17.54
CA THR A 219 -33.84 8.42 16.99
C THR A 219 -33.02 9.31 17.93
N GLU A 220 -32.61 10.49 17.46
CA GLU A 220 -32.00 11.51 18.32
C GLU A 220 -32.92 11.96 19.47
N ALA A 221 -34.24 11.90 19.25
CA ALA A 221 -35.26 12.14 20.28
C ALA A 221 -35.41 10.98 21.29
N GLY A 222 -34.72 9.86 21.08
CA GLY A 222 -34.74 8.68 21.96
C GLY A 222 -35.83 7.66 21.66
N GLU A 223 -36.61 7.84 20.60
CA GLU A 223 -37.67 6.91 20.20
C GLU A 223 -37.07 5.65 19.57
N VAL A 224 -37.54 4.47 19.99
CA VAL A 224 -37.03 3.19 19.47
C VAL A 224 -37.53 2.98 18.04
N THR A 225 -36.60 2.86 17.09
CA THR A 225 -36.90 2.60 15.67
C THR A 225 -36.71 1.14 15.28
N SER A 226 -35.83 0.42 15.98
CA SER A 226 -35.66 -1.03 15.81
C SER A 226 -35.45 -1.69 17.17
N LEU A 227 -36.01 -2.88 17.34
CA LEU A 227 -35.87 -3.66 18.56
C LEU A 227 -34.48 -4.31 18.66
N ALA A 228 -34.10 -4.69 19.87
CA ALA A 228 -32.95 -5.54 20.12
C ALA A 228 -33.30 -6.95 19.67
N LYS A 229 -32.41 -7.58 18.89
CA LYS A 229 -32.66 -8.87 18.24
C LYS A 229 -31.71 -9.93 18.80
N LEU A 230 -32.26 -11.10 19.11
CA LEU A 230 -31.53 -12.32 19.46
C LEU A 230 -31.80 -13.38 18.38
N TRP A 231 -30.75 -14.04 17.91
CA TRP A 231 -30.85 -15.22 17.06
C TRP A 231 -30.40 -16.41 17.88
N LEU A 232 -31.35 -17.29 18.22
CA LEU A 232 -31.10 -18.42 19.10
C LEU A 232 -31.03 -19.70 18.27
N SER A 233 -30.03 -20.54 18.52
CA SER A 233 -29.88 -21.86 17.91
C SER A 233 -29.55 -22.94 18.96
N PRO A 234 -29.81 -24.23 18.68
CA PRO A 234 -29.40 -25.32 19.56
C PRO A 234 -27.88 -25.39 19.71
N ALA A 235 -27.39 -25.53 20.94
CA ALA A 235 -25.97 -25.73 21.21
C ALA A 235 -25.44 -27.03 20.59
N GLY A 236 -24.25 -26.98 20.00
CA GLY A 236 -23.59 -28.13 19.38
C GLY A 236 -24.06 -28.46 17.96
N GLN A 237 -24.93 -27.63 17.37
CA GLN A 237 -25.31 -27.70 15.95
C GLN A 237 -24.76 -26.48 15.21
N GLU A 238 -24.54 -26.62 13.90
CA GLU A 238 -24.18 -25.50 13.04
C GLU A 238 -25.37 -24.54 12.95
N ALA A 239 -25.15 -23.27 13.29
CA ALA A 239 -26.20 -22.28 13.33
C ALA A 239 -26.46 -21.75 11.91
N PRO A 240 -27.73 -21.64 11.47
CA PRO A 240 -28.04 -20.94 10.24
C PRO A 240 -27.68 -19.44 10.36
N GLU A 241 -27.30 -18.83 9.24
CA GLU A 241 -26.95 -17.41 9.18
C GLU A 241 -28.10 -16.53 9.66
N ALA A 242 -27.78 -15.53 10.50
CA ALA A 242 -28.78 -14.62 11.02
C ALA A 242 -29.35 -13.72 9.90
N PRO A 243 -30.67 -13.45 9.89
CA PRO A 243 -31.26 -12.58 8.87
C PRO A 243 -30.77 -11.13 9.02
N GLU A 244 -30.43 -10.51 7.89
CA GLU A 244 -30.20 -9.07 7.84
C GLU A 244 -31.50 -8.31 8.09
N LEU A 245 -31.54 -7.58 9.21
CA LEU A 245 -32.72 -6.84 9.66
C LEU A 245 -32.34 -5.38 9.96
N PRO A 246 -33.24 -4.40 9.74
CA PRO A 246 -32.96 -2.99 9.98
C PRO A 246 -32.42 -2.69 11.39
N GLY A 247 -31.57 -1.67 11.50
CA GLY A 247 -31.03 -1.18 12.77
C GLY A 247 -29.73 -1.86 13.21
N ARG A 248 -29.60 -2.21 14.49
CA ARG A 248 -28.39 -2.85 15.04
C ARG A 248 -28.33 -4.34 14.66
N PRO A 249 -27.12 -4.92 14.53
CA PRO A 249 -26.95 -6.35 14.25
C PRO A 249 -27.67 -7.24 15.25
N THR A 250 -28.10 -8.41 14.78
CA THR A 250 -28.72 -9.45 15.60
C THR A 250 -27.65 -10.12 16.45
N LEU A 251 -27.93 -10.36 17.73
CA LEU A 251 -26.99 -11.07 18.62
C LEU A 251 -27.26 -12.57 18.54
N GLU A 252 -26.31 -13.30 17.97
CA GLU A 252 -26.36 -14.76 17.83
C GLU A 252 -25.93 -15.44 19.12
N LEU A 253 -26.70 -16.43 19.56
CA LEU A 253 -26.50 -17.16 20.81
C LEU A 253 -26.94 -18.61 20.64
N GLN A 254 -26.30 -19.50 21.38
CA GLN A 254 -26.70 -20.90 21.49
C GLN A 254 -27.38 -21.20 22.82
N VAL A 255 -28.33 -22.11 22.82
CA VAL A 255 -29.14 -22.52 23.97
C VAL A 255 -29.27 -24.05 24.05
N ASP A 256 -29.69 -24.57 25.20
CA ASP A 256 -29.93 -25.99 25.39
C ASP A 256 -30.95 -26.52 24.35
N PRO A 257 -30.65 -27.60 23.62
CA PRO A 257 -31.53 -28.12 22.57
C PRO A 257 -32.96 -28.45 23.04
N ALA A 258 -33.11 -29.02 24.24
CA ALA A 258 -34.43 -29.39 24.76
C ALA A 258 -35.24 -28.16 25.20
N TRP A 259 -34.56 -27.08 25.60
CA TRP A 259 -35.20 -25.79 25.86
C TRP A 259 -35.59 -25.08 24.55
N PHE A 260 -34.72 -25.13 23.54
CA PHE A 260 -34.95 -24.55 22.22
C PHE A 260 -36.19 -25.13 21.54
N GLU A 261 -36.40 -26.44 21.60
CA GLU A 261 -37.55 -27.13 20.99
C GLU A 261 -38.92 -26.64 21.50
N LYS A 262 -38.96 -25.96 22.64
CA LYS A 262 -40.19 -25.43 23.25
C LYS A 262 -40.57 -24.04 22.73
N LEU A 263 -39.68 -23.38 21.98
CA LEU A 263 -39.91 -22.03 21.50
C LEU A 263 -40.79 -22.04 20.24
N GLU A 264 -41.95 -21.42 20.36
CA GLU A 264 -42.85 -21.09 19.25
C GLU A 264 -42.98 -19.57 19.04
N GLU A 265 -43.51 -19.14 17.90
CA GLU A 265 -43.82 -17.72 17.67
C GLU A 265 -44.75 -17.19 18.78
N GLY A 266 -44.39 -16.05 19.36
CA GLY A 266 -45.07 -15.47 20.52
C GLY A 266 -44.51 -15.91 21.89
N SER A 267 -43.59 -16.88 21.93
CA SER A 267 -42.92 -17.30 23.16
C SER A 267 -42.21 -16.13 23.83
N ARG A 268 -42.39 -16.01 25.15
CA ARG A 268 -41.74 -14.97 25.96
C ARG A 268 -40.49 -15.54 26.61
N ILE A 269 -39.38 -14.87 26.35
CA ILE A 269 -38.07 -15.18 26.91
C ILE A 269 -37.70 -14.06 27.87
N SER A 270 -37.47 -14.40 29.13
CA SER A 270 -37.04 -13.45 30.15
C SER A 270 -35.61 -13.77 30.60
N LEU A 271 -34.86 -12.72 30.95
CA LEU A 271 -33.49 -12.88 31.45
C LEU A 271 -33.15 -11.75 32.42
N VAL A 272 -32.14 -11.99 33.24
CA VAL A 272 -31.45 -10.95 34.01
C VAL A 272 -30.11 -10.72 33.33
N ASP A 273 -29.89 -9.51 32.82
CA ASP A 273 -28.67 -9.14 32.12
C ASP A 273 -27.50 -9.04 33.11
N VAL A 274 -26.25 -8.98 32.63
CA VAL A 274 -25.06 -8.91 33.53
C VAL A 274 -24.96 -7.61 34.35
N ARG A 275 -25.90 -6.67 34.18
CA ARG A 275 -26.04 -5.47 35.00
C ARG A 275 -27.25 -5.57 35.92
N ASP A 276 -27.64 -6.79 36.28
CA ASP A 276 -28.75 -7.16 37.15
C ASP A 276 -30.12 -6.62 36.70
N SER A 277 -30.25 -6.29 35.42
CA SER A 277 -31.48 -5.72 34.91
C SER A 277 -32.34 -6.75 34.20
N ARG A 278 -33.63 -6.80 34.54
CA ARG A 278 -34.59 -7.69 33.88
C ARG A 278 -34.85 -7.25 32.44
N ARG A 279 -34.84 -8.21 31.52
CA ARG A 279 -35.14 -8.02 30.11
C ARG A 279 -36.13 -9.07 29.64
N GLN A 280 -36.86 -8.72 28.59
CA GLN A 280 -37.82 -9.59 27.96
C GLN A 280 -37.69 -9.46 26.44
N PHE A 281 -37.70 -10.62 25.80
CA PHE A 281 -37.72 -10.79 24.35
C PHE A 281 -38.93 -11.65 24.00
N THR A 282 -39.50 -11.42 22.83
CA THR A 282 -40.61 -12.21 22.28
C THR A 282 -40.14 -12.85 21.00
N VAL A 283 -40.34 -14.16 20.84
CA VAL A 283 -40.04 -14.86 19.59
C VAL A 283 -40.97 -14.32 18.51
N THR A 284 -40.41 -13.71 17.46
CA THR A 284 -41.19 -13.10 16.36
C THR A 284 -41.13 -13.91 15.08
N ARG A 285 -40.15 -14.82 14.96
CA ARG A 285 -40.03 -15.74 13.82
C ARG A 285 -39.32 -17.03 14.22
N VAL A 286 -39.85 -18.16 13.76
CA VAL A 286 -39.18 -19.47 13.83
C VAL A 286 -38.67 -19.84 12.43
N ALA A 287 -37.40 -20.24 12.34
CA ALA A 287 -36.76 -20.71 11.13
C ALA A 287 -36.25 -22.15 11.32
N GLU A 288 -35.82 -22.80 10.23
CA GLU A 288 -35.20 -24.12 10.32
C GLU A 288 -33.86 -23.98 11.08
N GLY A 289 -33.77 -24.61 12.26
CA GLY A 289 -32.57 -24.61 13.09
C GLY A 289 -32.32 -23.36 13.96
N ALA A 290 -33.18 -22.34 13.90
CA ALA A 290 -33.01 -21.13 14.72
C ALA A 290 -34.32 -20.35 14.94
N VAL A 291 -34.34 -19.48 15.96
CA VAL A 291 -35.45 -18.56 16.23
C VAL A 291 -34.98 -17.12 16.41
N LEU A 292 -35.76 -16.17 15.90
CA LEU A 292 -35.56 -14.74 16.13
C LEU A 292 -36.43 -14.28 17.29
N ALA A 293 -35.82 -13.64 18.28
CA ALA A 293 -36.52 -13.01 19.39
C ALA A 293 -36.18 -11.53 19.52
N GLU A 294 -37.20 -10.69 19.74
CA GLU A 294 -37.08 -9.23 19.75
C GLU A 294 -37.50 -8.60 21.07
N GLY A 295 -36.77 -7.55 21.49
CA GLY A 295 -36.96 -6.88 22.78
C GLY A 295 -36.84 -5.35 22.70
N HIS A 296 -37.57 -4.65 23.57
CA HIS A 296 -37.63 -3.18 23.59
C HIS A 296 -36.47 -2.50 24.33
N GLN A 297 -35.52 -3.27 24.87
CA GLN A 297 -34.44 -2.77 25.71
C GLN A 297 -33.10 -3.40 25.35
N ASN A 298 -32.01 -2.67 25.58
CA ASN A 298 -30.66 -3.22 25.43
C ASN A 298 -30.42 -4.30 26.49
N ALA A 299 -29.89 -5.46 26.10
CA ALA A 299 -29.53 -6.54 27.02
C ALA A 299 -28.03 -6.85 26.89
N TYR A 300 -27.33 -6.96 28.03
CA TYR A 300 -25.94 -7.40 28.08
C TYR A 300 -25.91 -8.86 28.51
N ILE A 301 -25.45 -9.74 27.63
CA ILE A 301 -25.59 -11.18 27.75
C ILE A 301 -24.19 -11.81 27.77
N SER A 302 -23.99 -12.77 28.65
CA SER A 302 -22.76 -13.54 28.84
C SER A 302 -23.06 -15.04 28.88
N THR A 303 -22.00 -15.87 28.91
CA THR A 303 -22.12 -17.32 29.16
C THR A 303 -22.68 -17.68 30.55
N SER A 304 -22.72 -16.72 31.47
CA SER A 304 -23.38 -16.87 32.77
C SER A 304 -24.86 -16.45 32.76
N THR A 305 -25.34 -15.82 31.69
CA THR A 305 -26.73 -15.42 31.55
C THR A 305 -27.62 -16.65 31.35
N LEU A 306 -28.77 -16.66 32.03
CA LEU A 306 -29.80 -17.68 31.89
C LEU A 306 -31.01 -17.07 31.17
N LEU A 307 -31.44 -17.71 30.09
CA LEU A 307 -32.70 -17.41 29.42
C LEU A 307 -33.80 -18.27 30.03
N GLU A 308 -34.92 -17.67 30.39
CA GLU A 308 -36.05 -18.35 31.01
C GLU A 308 -37.29 -18.26 30.11
N HIS A 309 -37.90 -19.41 29.84
CA HIS A 309 -39.17 -19.58 29.13
C HIS A 309 -39.96 -20.69 29.84
N ASP A 310 -41.24 -20.45 30.14
CA ASP A 310 -42.13 -21.39 30.82
C ASP A 310 -41.53 -22.03 32.10
N PHE A 311 -40.90 -21.19 32.94
CA PHE A 311 -40.24 -21.57 34.19
C PHE A 311 -39.00 -22.48 34.03
N GLU A 312 -38.61 -22.79 32.80
CA GLU A 312 -37.40 -23.52 32.49
C GLU A 312 -36.29 -22.59 32.01
N LYS A 313 -35.04 -22.95 32.33
CA LYS A 313 -33.88 -22.11 32.05
C LYS A 313 -32.91 -22.80 31.12
N SER A 314 -32.47 -22.07 30.11
CA SER A 314 -31.30 -22.41 29.32
C SER A 314 -30.13 -21.52 29.69
N ARG A 315 -28.95 -22.12 29.78
CA ARG A 315 -27.69 -21.35 29.77
C ARG A 315 -27.43 -20.86 28.36
N VAL A 316 -26.84 -19.67 28.26
CA VAL A 316 -26.39 -19.12 27.00
C VAL A 316 -24.98 -19.64 26.67
N HIS A 317 -24.79 -20.05 25.42
CA HIS A 317 -23.54 -20.48 24.81
C HIS A 317 -23.24 -19.63 23.56
N GLY A 318 -22.05 -19.75 23.00
CA GLY A 318 -21.68 -19.04 21.76
C GLY A 318 -21.50 -17.52 21.92
N VAL A 319 -21.34 -17.01 23.16
CA VAL A 319 -21.01 -15.59 23.36
C VAL A 319 -19.53 -15.39 23.09
N GLU A 320 -19.22 -14.74 21.98
CA GLU A 320 -17.84 -14.38 21.66
C GLU A 320 -17.25 -13.41 22.71
N PRO A 321 -15.99 -13.63 23.13
CA PRO A 321 -15.26 -12.66 23.95
C PRO A 321 -15.17 -11.27 23.32
N LEU A 322 -15.18 -10.23 24.16
CA LEU A 322 -14.92 -8.88 23.68
C LEU A 322 -13.44 -8.74 23.32
N GLU A 323 -13.14 -8.26 22.11
CA GLU A 323 -11.80 -7.84 21.77
C GLU A 323 -11.31 -6.72 22.70
N GLN A 324 -10.12 -6.90 23.26
CA GLN A 324 -9.46 -5.89 24.09
C GLN A 324 -8.42 -5.10 23.29
N ASN A 325 -8.02 -3.97 23.85
CA ASN A 325 -7.01 -3.08 23.30
C ASN A 325 -6.30 -2.38 24.47
N LEU A 326 -5.05 -2.00 24.23
CA LEU A 326 -4.31 -1.09 25.10
C LEU A 326 -4.71 0.34 24.76
N ARG A 327 -4.94 1.18 25.77
CA ARG A 327 -5.13 2.62 25.56
C ARG A 327 -3.86 3.32 26.02
N LEU A 328 -3.17 3.96 25.08
CA LEU A 328 -1.87 4.58 25.31
C LEU A 328 -1.96 6.09 25.13
N GLU A 329 -1.48 6.83 26.12
CA GLU A 329 -1.35 8.28 26.17
C GLU A 329 0.13 8.70 26.14
N VAL A 330 0.39 9.96 25.79
CA VAL A 330 1.76 10.49 25.79
C VAL A 330 2.30 10.49 27.22
N GLY A 331 3.48 9.89 27.42
CA GLY A 331 4.10 9.70 28.72
C GLY A 331 3.85 8.32 29.35
N ASP A 332 2.98 7.49 28.76
CA ASP A 332 2.83 6.09 29.18
C ASP A 332 4.06 5.27 28.80
N GLN A 333 4.22 4.12 29.47
CA GLN A 333 5.22 3.12 29.14
C GLN A 333 4.57 1.88 28.52
N LEU A 334 5.25 1.28 27.54
CA LEU A 334 4.88 0.03 26.88
C LEU A 334 6.12 -0.85 26.78
N VAL A 335 6.00 -2.15 27.02
CA VAL A 335 7.10 -3.11 26.78
C VAL A 335 6.78 -3.91 25.52
N LEU A 336 7.68 -3.90 24.55
CA LEU A 336 7.62 -4.77 23.38
C LEU A 336 8.49 -6.01 23.62
N SER A 337 7.91 -7.21 23.50
CA SER A 337 8.58 -8.47 23.82
C SER A 337 8.75 -9.37 22.60
N ALA A 338 9.88 -10.07 22.55
CA ALA A 338 10.14 -11.15 21.60
C ALA A 338 9.39 -12.46 21.97
N GLU A 339 8.95 -12.60 23.22
CA GLU A 339 8.21 -13.76 23.70
C GLU A 339 6.77 -13.73 23.18
N GLN A 340 6.36 -14.78 22.45
CA GLN A 340 5.00 -14.89 21.88
C GLN A 340 3.97 -15.28 22.95
N THR A 341 3.63 -14.31 23.79
CA THR A 341 2.58 -14.43 24.81
C THR A 341 1.49 -13.39 24.58
N PRO A 342 0.20 -13.74 24.79
CA PRO A 342 -0.87 -12.76 24.77
C PRO A 342 -0.65 -11.67 25.81
N CYS A 343 -0.86 -10.43 25.42
CA CYS A 343 -0.77 -9.26 26.29
C CYS A 343 -1.97 -9.23 27.25
N ASP A 344 -1.73 -9.20 28.57
CA ASP A 344 -2.73 -8.86 29.58
C ASP A 344 -2.90 -7.32 29.63
N PRO A 345 -4.06 -6.76 29.21
CA PRO A 345 -4.28 -5.32 29.22
C PRO A 345 -4.30 -4.69 30.61
N SER A 346 -4.40 -5.49 31.67
CA SER A 346 -4.41 -5.03 33.07
C SER A 346 -3.01 -4.91 33.67
N GLN A 347 -1.99 -5.42 32.99
CA GLN A 347 -0.60 -5.31 33.42
C GLN A 347 -0.07 -3.87 33.24
N GLU A 348 0.65 -3.35 34.26
CA GLU A 348 1.33 -2.05 34.22
C GLU A 348 2.86 -2.20 34.47
N PRO A 349 3.73 -1.78 33.55
CA PRO A 349 3.41 -1.39 32.17
C PRO A 349 2.93 -2.61 31.35
N PRO A 350 2.06 -2.41 30.34
CA PRO A 350 1.62 -3.48 29.47
C PRO A 350 2.79 -4.06 28.69
N VAL A 351 2.80 -5.39 28.51
CA VAL A 351 3.77 -6.12 27.68
C VAL A 351 3.04 -6.67 26.47
N ILE A 352 3.39 -6.19 25.28
CA ILE A 352 2.84 -6.69 24.02
C ILE A 352 3.93 -7.43 23.25
N SER A 353 3.59 -8.60 22.71
CA SER A 353 4.51 -9.36 21.87
C SER A 353 4.61 -8.75 20.47
N CYS A 354 5.72 -9.03 19.78
CA CYS A 354 5.92 -8.69 18.38
C CYS A 354 5.86 -9.98 17.56
N THR A 355 5.05 -10.05 16.50
CA THR A 355 4.93 -11.26 15.66
C THR A 355 6.25 -11.71 15.05
N LEU A 356 7.22 -10.80 14.98
CA LEU A 356 8.59 -11.07 14.58
C LEU A 356 9.56 -10.80 15.75
N PRO A 357 10.00 -11.84 16.49
CA PRO A 357 10.94 -11.71 17.60
C PRO A 357 12.25 -10.98 17.24
N GLU A 358 12.78 -11.24 16.05
CA GLU A 358 14.03 -10.67 15.52
C GLU A 358 13.97 -9.14 15.42
N ALA A 359 12.78 -8.57 15.19
CA ALA A 359 12.59 -7.12 15.19
C ALA A 359 12.88 -6.52 16.59
N VAL A 360 12.40 -7.17 17.65
CA VAL A 360 12.66 -6.75 19.04
C VAL A 360 14.15 -6.92 19.39
N GLU A 361 14.79 -7.95 18.82
CA GLU A 361 16.23 -8.15 18.95
C GLU A 361 17.07 -7.10 18.22
N ALA A 362 16.57 -6.52 17.13
CA ALA A 362 17.27 -5.51 16.35
C ALA A 362 17.14 -4.09 16.91
N ILE A 363 16.02 -3.74 17.56
CA ILE A 363 15.76 -2.38 18.08
C ILE A 363 16.86 -1.92 19.05
N GLU A 364 17.43 -0.74 18.82
CA GLU A 364 18.40 -0.11 19.71
C GLU A 364 17.76 0.97 20.60
N VAL A 365 18.31 1.16 21.81
CA VAL A 365 17.86 2.23 22.69
C VAL A 365 18.08 3.58 22.01
N GLY A 366 17.04 4.41 22.02
CA GLY A 366 16.99 5.70 21.36
C GLY A 366 16.21 5.72 20.05
N GLN A 367 15.95 4.55 19.44
CA GLN A 367 15.19 4.44 18.19
C GLN A 367 13.68 4.59 18.41
N ASN A 368 12.98 5.04 17.37
CA ASN A 368 11.53 5.18 17.35
C ASN A 368 10.86 3.87 16.93
N VAL A 369 9.77 3.55 17.60
CA VAL A 369 8.86 2.43 17.28
C VAL A 369 7.49 3.01 17.02
N LEU A 370 6.97 2.79 15.82
CA LEU A 370 5.67 3.31 15.38
C LEU A 370 4.66 2.18 15.35
N PHE A 371 3.45 2.43 15.84
CA PHE A 371 2.36 1.44 15.83
C PHE A 371 1.12 1.97 15.12
N ASP A 372 0.34 1.05 14.55
CA ASP A 372 -0.97 1.29 13.93
C ASP A 372 -0.91 2.43 12.91
N ASP A 373 -0.12 2.22 11.85
CA ASP A 373 0.12 3.19 10.77
C ASP A 373 0.63 4.55 11.28
N GLY A 374 1.46 4.51 12.33
CA GLY A 374 2.02 5.69 12.98
C GLY A 374 1.04 6.45 13.86
N ALA A 375 -0.17 5.94 14.13
CA ALA A 375 -1.11 6.56 15.07
C ALA A 375 -0.54 6.68 16.50
N ILE A 376 0.42 5.82 16.84
CA ILE A 376 1.21 5.86 18.07
C ILE A 376 2.68 5.88 17.69
N ALA A 377 3.46 6.75 18.35
CA ALA A 377 4.92 6.70 18.29
C ALA A 377 5.48 6.56 19.69
N ALA A 378 6.46 5.69 19.84
CA ALA A 378 7.17 5.43 21.08
C ALA A 378 8.67 5.49 20.85
N LYS A 379 9.43 5.74 21.91
CA LYS A 379 10.88 5.77 21.88
C LYS A 379 11.44 4.66 22.75
N ALA A 380 12.36 3.87 22.22
CA ALA A 380 13.07 2.85 22.99
C ALA A 380 13.96 3.51 24.06
N VAL A 381 13.70 3.19 25.33
CA VAL A 381 14.40 3.79 26.48
C VAL A 381 15.25 2.78 27.25
N ASP A 382 14.89 1.51 27.23
CA ASP A 382 15.67 0.42 27.81
C ASP A 382 15.53 -0.87 26.99
N LYS A 383 16.51 -1.76 27.10
CA LYS A 383 16.51 -3.07 26.43
C LYS A 383 17.13 -4.13 27.33
N ARG A 384 16.37 -5.16 27.67
CA ARG A 384 16.73 -6.19 28.66
C ARG A 384 16.30 -7.58 28.24
N LEU A 385 16.81 -8.59 28.95
CA LEU A 385 16.26 -9.95 28.86
C LEU A 385 15.25 -10.15 29.98
N ASN A 386 14.14 -10.79 29.66
CA ASN A 386 13.16 -11.20 30.64
C ASN A 386 13.59 -12.50 31.36
N LYS A 387 12.79 -12.96 32.31
CA LYS A 387 13.11 -14.14 33.13
C LYS A 387 13.25 -15.43 32.32
N ASN A 388 12.59 -15.49 31.15
CA ASN A 388 12.60 -16.62 30.24
C ASN A 388 13.71 -16.51 29.19
N GLY A 389 14.52 -15.44 29.23
CA GLY A 389 15.64 -15.21 28.32
C GLY A 389 15.25 -14.55 26.99
N TYR A 390 14.01 -14.07 26.85
CA TYR A 390 13.57 -13.33 25.66
C TYR A 390 13.90 -11.85 25.77
N ARG A 391 14.11 -11.20 24.63
CA ARG A 391 14.39 -9.77 24.56
C ARG A 391 13.11 -8.96 24.81
N GLU A 392 13.24 -7.93 25.65
CA GLU A 392 12.21 -6.91 25.88
C GLU A 392 12.81 -5.52 25.65
N VAL A 393 12.05 -4.66 24.99
CA VAL A 393 12.36 -3.24 24.80
C VAL A 393 11.31 -2.42 25.53
N GLU A 394 11.76 -1.57 26.45
CA GLU A 394 10.89 -0.59 27.11
C GLU A 394 10.76 0.64 26.23
N LEU A 395 9.52 1.08 26.03
CA LEU A 395 9.14 2.15 25.13
C LEU A 395 8.39 3.23 25.90
N ASP A 396 8.82 4.47 25.76
CA ASP A 396 8.07 5.64 26.23
C ASP A 396 7.20 6.18 25.09
N ILE A 397 5.89 6.34 25.33
CA ILE A 397 4.97 6.86 24.32
C ILE A 397 5.18 8.37 24.15
N ILE A 398 5.62 8.77 22.97
CA ILE A 398 5.92 10.18 22.63
C ILE A 398 4.84 10.84 21.76
N ARG A 399 3.97 10.04 21.12
CA ARG A 399 2.85 10.54 20.30
C ARG A 399 1.62 9.64 20.42
N ALA A 400 0.48 10.23 20.72
CA ALA A 400 -0.86 9.64 20.65
C ALA A 400 -1.91 10.74 20.45
N LYS A 401 -3.17 10.37 20.14
CA LYS A 401 -4.28 11.33 20.05
C LYS A 401 -4.60 11.92 21.44
N PRO A 402 -5.16 13.14 21.53
CA PRO A 402 -5.69 13.66 22.78
C PRO A 402 -6.70 12.71 23.41
N GLY A 403 -6.48 12.34 24.68
CA GLY A 403 -7.27 11.33 25.39
C GLY A 403 -6.91 9.88 25.05
N GLY A 404 -5.77 9.64 24.39
CA GLY A 404 -5.21 8.32 24.15
C GLY A 404 -5.63 7.68 22.84
N THR A 405 -4.75 6.83 22.31
CA THR A 405 -4.97 5.99 21.12
C THR A 405 -5.11 4.54 21.54
N LYS A 406 -5.98 3.78 20.84
CA LYS A 406 -6.14 2.35 21.06
C LYS A 406 -5.12 1.57 20.22
N LEU A 407 -4.36 0.68 20.85
CA LEU A 407 -3.53 -0.32 20.20
C LEU A 407 -4.20 -1.69 20.34
N ALA A 408 -4.59 -2.28 19.21
CA ALA A 408 -5.18 -3.62 19.17
C ALA A 408 -4.13 -4.70 18.85
N ALA A 409 -4.54 -5.97 18.88
CA ALA A 409 -3.73 -7.07 18.39
C ALA A 409 -3.47 -6.94 16.88
N TYR A 410 -2.36 -7.52 16.40
CA TYR A 410 -2.00 -7.61 14.98
C TYR A 410 -1.91 -6.27 14.22
N LYS A 411 -1.68 -5.18 14.95
CA LYS A 411 -1.45 -3.85 14.38
C LYS A 411 -0.01 -3.72 13.88
N GLY A 412 0.17 -3.03 12.75
CA GLY A 412 1.49 -2.85 12.15
C GLY A 412 2.47 -2.15 13.09
N ILE A 413 3.72 -2.59 13.03
CA ILE A 413 4.87 -1.97 13.70
C ILE A 413 5.83 -1.52 12.60
N ASN A 414 6.22 -0.26 12.62
CA ASN A 414 7.25 0.28 11.72
C ASN A 414 8.46 0.72 12.55
N LEU A 415 9.65 0.43 12.01
CA LEU A 415 10.93 0.63 12.68
C LEU A 415 11.87 1.44 11.77
N PRO A 416 11.65 2.77 11.62
CA PRO A 416 12.29 3.56 10.56
C PRO A 416 13.82 3.62 10.65
N GLU A 417 14.37 3.40 11.84
CA GLU A 417 15.80 3.50 12.14
C GLU A 417 16.46 2.13 12.38
N THR A 418 15.67 1.05 12.44
CA THR A 418 16.17 -0.27 12.81
C THR A 418 16.55 -1.06 11.55
N ASP A 419 17.80 -1.48 11.47
CA ASP A 419 18.23 -2.45 10.45
C ASP A 419 17.75 -3.84 10.83
N LEU A 420 16.82 -4.39 10.05
CA LEU A 420 16.23 -5.70 10.29
C LEU A 420 17.04 -6.78 9.54
N PRO A 421 17.68 -7.74 10.23
CA PRO A 421 18.47 -8.79 9.60
C PRO A 421 17.58 -9.90 9.03
N LEU A 422 16.58 -9.54 8.24
CA LEU A 422 15.61 -10.43 7.63
C LEU A 422 15.85 -10.54 6.13
N PRO A 423 15.54 -11.69 5.52
CA PRO A 423 15.41 -11.76 4.07
C PRO A 423 14.27 -10.86 3.59
N SER A 424 14.38 -10.32 2.38
CA SER A 424 13.32 -9.53 1.75
C SER A 424 12.06 -10.33 1.42
N LEU A 425 12.20 -11.65 1.24
CA LEU A 425 11.10 -12.58 1.05
C LEU A 425 11.06 -13.57 2.21
N THR A 426 9.89 -13.71 2.84
CA THR A 426 9.63 -14.76 3.84
C THR A 426 9.44 -16.12 3.17
N ALA A 427 9.36 -17.19 3.97
CA ALA A 427 9.05 -18.52 3.45
C ALA A 427 7.68 -18.57 2.75
N ASP A 428 6.69 -17.86 3.30
CA ASP A 428 5.36 -17.73 2.71
C ASP A 428 5.42 -16.90 1.42
N ASP A 429 6.19 -15.81 1.38
CA ASP A 429 6.37 -15.03 0.15
C ASP A 429 7.01 -15.88 -0.97
N ILE A 430 7.98 -16.72 -0.64
CA ILE A 430 8.62 -17.65 -1.60
C ILE A 430 7.63 -18.72 -2.09
N ALA A 431 6.72 -19.18 -1.25
CA ALA A 431 5.66 -20.11 -1.64
C ALA A 431 4.66 -19.40 -2.57
N HIS A 432 4.16 -18.23 -2.19
CA HIS A 432 3.25 -17.43 -3.00
C HIS A 432 3.90 -17.00 -4.32
N LEU A 433 5.19 -16.66 -4.35
CA LEU A 433 5.89 -16.26 -5.57
C LEU A 433 5.89 -17.39 -6.62
N ARG A 434 5.88 -18.67 -6.21
CA ARG A 434 5.72 -19.79 -7.16
C ARG A 434 4.35 -19.77 -7.83
N PHE A 435 3.30 -19.51 -7.07
CA PHE A 435 1.95 -19.34 -7.61
C PHE A 435 1.89 -18.12 -8.53
N VAL A 436 2.38 -16.97 -8.06
CA VAL A 436 2.41 -15.71 -8.83
C VAL A 436 3.13 -15.89 -10.16
N ALA A 437 4.30 -16.53 -10.16
CA ALA A 437 5.09 -16.72 -11.37
C ALA A 437 4.43 -17.62 -12.43
N GLN A 438 3.44 -18.42 -12.05
CA GLN A 438 2.66 -19.27 -12.96
C GLN A 438 1.38 -18.58 -13.46
N HIS A 439 0.81 -17.69 -12.66
CA HIS A 439 -0.57 -17.22 -12.88
C HIS A 439 -0.70 -15.72 -13.15
N ALA A 440 0.28 -14.89 -12.75
CA ALA A 440 0.21 -13.44 -12.86
C ALA A 440 1.08 -12.89 -14.01
N ASP A 441 0.83 -11.63 -14.37
CA ASP A 441 1.70 -10.86 -15.27
C ASP A 441 2.81 -10.13 -14.51
N ILE A 442 2.55 -9.74 -13.26
CA ILE A 442 3.42 -8.90 -12.44
C ILE A 442 3.44 -9.42 -10.99
N ALA A 443 4.62 -9.45 -10.38
CA ALA A 443 4.83 -9.60 -8.94
C ALA A 443 5.23 -8.26 -8.31
N ASP A 444 4.41 -7.73 -7.42
CA ASP A 444 4.79 -6.56 -6.61
C ASP A 444 5.50 -7.05 -5.33
N ILE A 445 6.74 -6.59 -5.12
CA ILE A 445 7.62 -7.08 -4.05
C ILE A 445 7.73 -6.01 -2.96
N SER A 446 7.15 -6.32 -1.79
CA SER A 446 7.08 -5.42 -0.64
C SER A 446 8.42 -5.25 0.10
N PHE A 447 8.58 -4.10 0.76
CA PHE A 447 9.70 -3.74 1.66
C PHE A 447 11.11 -3.96 1.10
N ILE A 448 11.34 -3.60 -0.16
CA ILE A 448 12.71 -3.55 -0.69
C ILE A 448 13.49 -2.43 0.03
N ARG A 449 14.63 -2.79 0.64
CA ARG A 449 15.46 -1.86 1.43
C ARG A 449 16.79 -1.55 0.78
N ASN A 450 17.35 -2.47 0.00
CA ASN A 450 18.68 -2.35 -0.59
C ASN A 450 18.86 -3.25 -1.83
N ALA A 451 20.00 -3.15 -2.51
CA ALA A 451 20.32 -3.98 -3.68
C ALA A 451 20.43 -5.48 -3.34
N GLY A 452 20.86 -5.84 -2.13
CA GLY A 452 20.93 -7.24 -1.70
C GLY A 452 19.54 -7.92 -1.66
N ASP A 453 18.51 -7.18 -1.23
CA ASP A 453 17.12 -7.65 -1.27
C ASP A 453 16.66 -7.97 -2.71
N VAL A 454 17.11 -7.17 -3.68
CA VAL A 454 16.80 -7.37 -5.11
C VAL A 454 17.58 -8.55 -5.68
N SER A 455 18.87 -8.67 -5.37
CA SER A 455 19.67 -9.84 -5.78
C SER A 455 19.04 -11.14 -5.25
N PHE A 456 18.59 -11.15 -3.99
CA PHE A 456 17.94 -12.31 -3.39
C PHE A 456 16.63 -12.67 -4.12
N LEU A 457 15.82 -11.68 -4.50
CA LEU A 457 14.63 -11.87 -5.32
C LEU A 457 14.97 -12.48 -6.69
N LEU A 458 15.96 -11.93 -7.40
CA LEU A 458 16.34 -12.39 -8.73
C LEU A 458 16.88 -13.82 -8.71
N ASP A 459 17.70 -14.15 -7.71
CA ASP A 459 18.21 -15.52 -7.51
C ASP A 459 17.06 -16.49 -7.19
N THR A 460 16.08 -16.05 -6.39
CA THR A 460 14.88 -16.83 -6.07
C THR A 460 14.02 -17.08 -7.31
N LEU A 461 13.81 -16.07 -8.15
CA LEU A 461 13.07 -16.21 -9.41
C LEU A 461 13.76 -17.18 -10.37
N GLU A 462 15.08 -17.11 -10.48
CA GLU A 462 15.84 -18.06 -11.31
C GLU A 462 15.74 -19.49 -10.76
N GLN A 463 15.75 -19.68 -9.43
CA GLN A 463 15.48 -20.99 -8.85
C GLN A 463 14.08 -21.50 -9.21
N ILE A 464 13.04 -20.65 -9.09
CA ILE A 464 11.67 -21.00 -9.46
C ILE A 464 11.60 -21.33 -10.96
N ALA A 465 12.29 -20.58 -11.82
CA ALA A 465 12.33 -20.85 -13.25
C ALA A 465 12.94 -22.22 -13.57
N GLN A 466 13.97 -22.65 -12.84
CA GLN A 466 14.58 -23.98 -12.99
C GLN A 466 13.67 -25.12 -12.54
N GLU A 467 12.77 -24.85 -11.60
CA GLU A 467 11.77 -25.80 -11.07
C GLU A 467 10.46 -25.82 -11.91
N SER A 468 10.21 -24.78 -12.72
CA SER A 468 8.95 -24.56 -13.45
C SER A 468 8.85 -25.35 -14.76
N GLU A 469 7.62 -25.70 -15.15
CA GLU A 469 7.32 -26.24 -16.48
C GLU A 469 7.38 -25.16 -17.58
N ASP A 470 7.29 -23.88 -17.21
CA ASP A 470 7.48 -22.72 -18.09
C ASP A 470 8.57 -21.77 -17.54
N PRO A 471 9.86 -22.11 -17.70
CA PRO A 471 10.96 -21.28 -17.23
C PRO A 471 10.99 -19.88 -17.86
N GLU A 472 10.59 -19.76 -19.13
CA GLU A 472 10.61 -18.49 -19.84
C GLU A 472 9.47 -17.57 -19.36
N GLY A 473 8.29 -18.12 -19.07
CA GLY A 473 7.22 -17.37 -18.40
C GLY A 473 7.68 -16.76 -17.08
N VAL A 474 8.35 -17.56 -16.24
CA VAL A 474 8.90 -17.08 -14.95
C VAL A 474 9.95 -15.98 -15.16
N ARG A 475 10.87 -16.14 -16.12
CA ARG A 475 11.89 -15.11 -16.43
C ARG A 475 11.32 -13.84 -17.05
N ASN A 476 10.12 -13.89 -17.62
CA ASN A 476 9.44 -12.74 -18.23
C ASN A 476 8.42 -12.06 -17.29
N LEU A 477 8.15 -12.66 -16.13
CA LEU A 477 7.27 -12.08 -15.09
C LEU A 477 7.68 -10.64 -14.79
N GLY A 478 6.73 -9.71 -14.81
CA GLY A 478 6.99 -8.33 -14.40
C GLY A 478 7.37 -8.26 -12.93
N ILE A 479 8.39 -7.47 -12.59
CA ILE A 479 8.78 -7.24 -11.19
C ILE A 479 8.56 -5.77 -10.88
N VAL A 480 7.78 -5.49 -9.84
CA VAL A 480 7.62 -4.14 -9.30
C VAL A 480 8.23 -4.09 -7.90
N LEU A 481 9.30 -3.30 -7.75
CA LEU A 481 9.93 -3.10 -6.46
C LEU A 481 9.19 -2.00 -5.69
N LYS A 482 8.62 -2.34 -4.53
CA LYS A 482 7.86 -1.39 -3.72
C LYS A 482 8.79 -0.63 -2.78
N ILE A 483 8.82 0.69 -2.94
CA ILE A 483 9.61 1.60 -2.11
C ILE A 483 8.74 2.09 -0.96
N GLU A 484 8.91 1.43 0.18
CA GLU A 484 8.08 1.59 1.39
C GLU A 484 8.87 2.08 2.60
N THR A 485 10.20 2.08 2.52
CA THR A 485 11.08 2.33 3.68
C THR A 485 12.09 3.44 3.40
N ILE A 486 12.61 4.07 4.46
CA ILE A 486 13.68 5.07 4.34
C ILE A 486 14.92 4.48 3.65
N PRO A 487 15.46 3.30 4.05
CA PRO A 487 16.59 2.68 3.36
C PRO A 487 16.31 2.42 1.88
N GLY A 488 15.09 1.95 1.55
CA GLY A 488 14.69 1.70 0.16
C GLY A 488 14.71 2.98 -0.70
N TYR A 489 14.29 4.11 -0.14
CA TYR A 489 14.38 5.40 -0.82
C TYR A 489 15.83 5.91 -0.93
N GLU A 490 16.59 5.90 0.17
CA GLU A 490 17.95 6.45 0.20
C GLU A 490 18.93 5.64 -0.66
N GLY A 491 18.72 4.32 -0.75
CA GLY A 491 19.47 3.39 -1.59
C GLY A 491 18.88 3.18 -3.00
N LEU A 492 17.86 3.94 -3.40
CA LEU A 492 17.11 3.69 -4.64
C LEU A 492 17.96 3.57 -5.91
N PRO A 493 19.03 4.38 -6.14
CA PRO A 493 19.87 4.20 -7.32
C PRO A 493 20.53 2.81 -7.39
N GLY A 494 21.01 2.27 -6.25
CA GLY A 494 21.59 0.93 -6.20
C GLY A 494 20.55 -0.16 -6.38
N ILE A 495 19.35 0.01 -5.79
CA ILE A 495 18.20 -0.89 -5.96
C ILE A 495 17.79 -1.00 -7.42
N LEU A 496 17.68 0.13 -8.12
CA LEU A 496 17.34 0.17 -9.54
C LEU A 496 18.44 -0.44 -10.40
N LEU A 497 19.71 -0.12 -10.13
CA LEU A 497 20.84 -0.67 -10.90
C LEU A 497 20.88 -2.19 -10.82
N GLU A 498 20.66 -2.75 -9.62
CA GLU A 498 20.54 -4.19 -9.42
C GLU A 498 19.27 -4.76 -10.08
N GLY A 499 18.13 -4.09 -9.92
CA GLY A 499 16.85 -4.52 -10.50
C GLY A 499 16.87 -4.54 -12.03
N MET A 500 17.61 -3.64 -12.67
CA MET A 500 17.74 -3.54 -14.13
C MET A 500 18.44 -4.75 -14.77
N ARG A 501 19.00 -5.68 -13.97
CA ARG A 501 19.35 -7.05 -14.43
C ARG A 501 18.14 -7.80 -14.99
N HIS A 502 16.93 -7.44 -14.55
CA HIS A 502 15.66 -7.96 -15.04
C HIS A 502 15.05 -7.04 -16.10
N ALA A 503 14.64 -7.61 -17.25
CA ALA A 503 14.16 -6.81 -18.38
C ALA A 503 12.79 -6.15 -18.10
N ASN A 504 11.89 -6.84 -17.39
CA ASN A 504 10.53 -6.38 -17.14
C ASN A 504 10.39 -5.80 -15.72
N LEU A 505 10.92 -4.60 -15.51
CA LEU A 505 11.07 -3.98 -14.19
C LEU A 505 10.24 -2.69 -14.06
N GLY A 506 9.63 -2.50 -12.90
CA GLY A 506 9.05 -1.23 -12.46
C GLY A 506 9.31 -0.94 -10.99
N VAL A 507 8.90 0.25 -10.55
CA VAL A 507 8.90 0.62 -9.13
C VAL A 507 7.54 1.16 -8.69
N MET A 508 7.16 0.88 -7.46
CA MET A 508 5.94 1.42 -6.86
C MET A 508 6.28 2.33 -5.70
N VAL A 509 5.75 3.56 -5.75
CA VAL A 509 5.76 4.47 -4.59
C VAL A 509 4.59 4.10 -3.70
N ALA A 510 4.83 3.21 -2.74
CA ALA A 510 3.80 2.74 -1.81
C ALA A 510 3.71 3.72 -0.61
N ARG A 511 2.96 4.80 -0.83
CA ARG A 511 2.89 5.97 0.07
C ARG A 511 2.34 5.66 1.45
N GLY A 512 1.55 4.60 1.63
CA GLY A 512 0.96 4.20 2.91
C GLY A 512 2.03 3.90 3.95
N ASP A 513 2.78 2.82 3.74
CA ASP A 513 3.89 2.42 4.62
C ASP A 513 5.02 3.48 4.62
N LEU A 514 5.34 4.06 3.46
CA LEU A 514 6.38 5.10 3.34
C LEU A 514 6.08 6.37 4.16
N ALA A 515 4.82 6.79 4.23
CA ALA A 515 4.42 7.95 5.02
C ALA A 515 4.55 7.74 6.53
N VAL A 516 4.39 6.49 6.98
CA VAL A 516 4.57 6.14 8.39
C VAL A 516 6.03 6.34 8.78
N GLU A 517 6.97 5.91 7.94
CA GLU A 517 8.40 6.04 8.23
C GLU A 517 8.93 7.47 8.08
N LEU A 518 8.60 8.14 6.96
CA LEU A 518 9.11 9.48 6.65
C LEU A 518 8.49 10.59 7.51
N GLY A 519 7.29 10.35 8.04
CA GLY A 519 6.43 11.38 8.59
C GLY A 519 5.89 12.35 7.52
N PHE A 520 4.98 13.23 7.94
CA PHE A 520 4.24 14.11 7.02
C PHE A 520 5.12 15.14 6.27
N GLU A 521 6.25 15.55 6.86
CA GLU A 521 7.09 16.63 6.33
C GLU A 521 7.79 16.22 5.02
N ARG A 522 8.34 15.00 5.00
CA ARG A 522 9.06 14.47 3.84
C ARG A 522 8.14 13.86 2.78
N MET A 523 6.88 13.58 3.12
CA MET A 523 5.88 13.07 2.17
C MET A 523 5.52 14.04 1.04
N ALA A 524 5.79 15.34 1.22
CA ALA A 524 5.62 16.32 0.14
C ALA A 524 6.71 16.22 -0.95
N GLU A 525 7.88 15.65 -0.62
CA GLU A 525 9.05 15.66 -1.49
C GLU A 525 9.40 14.26 -2.01
N VAL A 526 9.45 13.26 -1.13
CA VAL A 526 10.04 11.95 -1.44
C VAL A 526 9.35 11.21 -2.61
N PRO A 527 8.00 11.16 -2.72
CA PRO A 527 7.35 10.55 -3.87
C PRO A 527 7.82 11.14 -5.21
N ARG A 528 8.01 12.47 -5.26
CA ARG A 528 8.54 13.17 -6.44
C ARG A 528 9.98 12.75 -6.74
N LEU A 529 10.82 12.62 -5.72
CA LEU A 529 12.21 12.23 -5.88
C LEU A 529 12.33 10.79 -6.37
N ILE A 530 11.53 9.86 -5.85
CA ILE A 530 11.47 8.48 -6.34
C ILE A 530 11.10 8.46 -7.83
N MET A 531 10.05 9.18 -8.23
CA MET A 531 9.65 9.30 -9.63
C MET A 531 10.75 9.88 -10.51
N SER A 532 11.54 10.83 -10.00
CA SER A 532 12.62 11.49 -10.75
C SER A 532 13.83 10.57 -10.94
N ILE A 533 14.16 9.77 -9.90
CA ILE A 533 15.22 8.76 -9.97
C ILE A 533 14.81 7.63 -10.93
N ALA A 534 13.56 7.19 -10.88
CA ALA A 534 13.02 6.18 -11.79
C ALA A 534 12.96 6.69 -13.25
N GLU A 535 12.56 7.95 -13.48
CA GLU A 535 12.62 8.59 -14.80
C GLU A 535 14.07 8.63 -15.31
N ALA A 536 15.05 8.89 -14.44
CA ALA A 536 16.47 8.85 -14.83
C ALA A 536 16.96 7.45 -15.18
N ALA A 537 16.41 6.41 -14.56
CA ALA A 537 16.66 5.02 -14.91
C ALA A 537 15.84 4.52 -16.12
N HIS A 538 14.95 5.34 -16.67
CA HIS A 538 13.93 4.93 -17.66
C HIS A 538 13.06 3.75 -17.18
N VAL A 539 12.82 3.67 -15.86
CA VAL A 539 12.01 2.63 -15.24
C VAL A 539 10.60 3.17 -14.92
N PRO A 540 9.52 2.46 -15.34
CA PRO A 540 8.15 2.89 -15.08
C PRO A 540 7.85 2.94 -13.57
N THR A 541 7.04 3.91 -13.18
CA THR A 541 6.63 4.12 -11.79
C THR A 541 5.14 3.97 -11.62
N ILE A 542 4.73 3.34 -10.53
CA ILE A 542 3.34 3.26 -10.07
C ILE A 542 3.19 4.16 -8.85
N MET A 543 2.27 5.12 -8.91
CA MET A 543 1.89 5.93 -7.75
C MET A 543 0.77 5.23 -6.99
N ALA A 544 1.10 4.72 -5.79
CA ALA A 544 0.20 3.84 -5.06
C ALA A 544 -0.25 4.40 -3.71
N THR A 545 -1.37 3.82 -3.26
CA THR A 545 -2.07 4.04 -1.98
C THR A 545 -2.69 5.43 -1.83
N GLN A 546 -3.86 5.50 -1.19
CA GLN A 546 -4.56 6.74 -0.82
C GLN A 546 -4.96 7.71 -1.96
N VAL A 547 -4.82 7.32 -3.23
CA VAL A 547 -5.39 8.09 -4.34
C VAL A 547 -6.90 7.87 -4.36
N LEU A 548 -7.68 8.95 -4.23
CA LEU A 548 -9.16 8.89 -4.22
C LEU A 548 -9.75 7.94 -3.15
N GLU A 549 -9.07 7.79 -2.01
CA GLU A 549 -9.44 6.90 -0.91
C GLU A 549 -10.85 7.13 -0.36
N ASN A 550 -11.21 8.39 -0.04
CA ASN A 550 -12.54 8.71 0.46
C ASN A 550 -13.60 8.53 -0.61
N LEU A 551 -13.26 8.79 -1.88
CA LEU A 551 -14.19 8.53 -2.97
C LEU A 551 -14.50 7.04 -3.04
N ALA A 552 -13.48 6.18 -3.10
CA ALA A 552 -13.68 4.73 -3.14
C ALA A 552 -14.49 4.22 -1.93
N LYS A 553 -14.30 4.80 -0.74
CA LYS A 553 -14.99 4.41 0.49
C LYS A 553 -16.39 4.99 0.68
N THR A 554 -16.61 6.25 0.31
CA THR A 554 -17.78 7.04 0.73
C THR A 554 -18.58 7.63 -0.43
N GLY A 555 -18.08 7.53 -1.66
CA GLY A 555 -18.72 8.08 -2.86
C GLY A 555 -18.47 9.58 -3.07
N LEU A 556 -17.71 10.24 -2.19
CA LEU A 556 -17.40 11.66 -2.29
C LEU A 556 -15.90 11.91 -2.11
N PRO A 557 -15.22 12.56 -3.08
CA PRO A 557 -13.81 12.91 -2.95
C PRO A 557 -13.64 14.19 -2.12
N ALA A 558 -12.58 14.27 -1.34
CA ALA A 558 -12.05 15.53 -0.85
C ALA A 558 -11.34 16.30 -1.97
N ARG A 559 -11.31 17.63 -1.87
CA ARG A 559 -10.62 18.47 -2.87
C ARG A 559 -9.12 18.15 -2.98
N ALA A 560 -8.50 17.79 -1.86
CA ALA A 560 -7.09 17.39 -1.83
C ALA A 560 -6.85 16.11 -2.64
N GLU A 561 -7.79 15.16 -2.64
CA GLU A 561 -7.66 13.90 -3.37
C GLU A 561 -7.75 14.08 -4.88
N ILE A 562 -8.50 15.06 -5.37
CA ILE A 562 -8.54 15.37 -6.81
C ILE A 562 -7.19 15.94 -7.28
N THR A 563 -6.59 16.84 -6.48
CA THR A 563 -5.25 17.37 -6.77
C THR A 563 -4.19 16.27 -6.68
N ASP A 564 -4.30 15.38 -5.70
CA ASP A 564 -3.42 14.24 -5.53
C ASP A 564 -3.53 13.26 -6.70
N ALA A 565 -4.75 12.92 -7.14
CA ALA A 565 -4.99 12.08 -8.31
C ALA A 565 -4.41 12.70 -9.59
N ALA A 566 -4.60 14.00 -9.79
CA ALA A 566 -4.00 14.73 -10.91
C ALA A 566 -2.46 14.71 -10.89
N TYR A 567 -1.86 14.73 -9.69
CA TYR A 567 -0.42 14.58 -9.52
C TYR A 567 0.04 13.14 -9.75
N ALA A 568 -0.68 12.15 -9.22
CA ALA A 568 -0.39 10.73 -9.38
C ALA A 568 -0.38 10.30 -10.85
N LEU A 569 -1.28 10.84 -11.66
CA LEU A 569 -1.37 10.62 -13.11
C LEU A 569 -0.11 11.03 -13.90
N ARG A 570 0.88 11.68 -13.26
CA ARG A 570 2.19 11.97 -13.87
C ARG A 570 3.10 10.75 -13.94
N ALA A 571 2.76 9.67 -13.24
CA ALA A 571 3.42 8.37 -13.30
C ALA A 571 2.81 7.48 -14.39
N GLU A 572 3.48 6.37 -14.71
CA GLU A 572 3.05 5.43 -15.76
C GLU A 572 1.83 4.60 -15.33
N ALA A 573 1.58 4.50 -14.02
CA ALA A 573 0.29 4.03 -13.50
C ALA A 573 -0.08 4.66 -12.15
N VAL A 574 -1.36 4.61 -11.85
CA VAL A 574 -1.96 5.03 -10.57
C VAL A 574 -2.76 3.88 -9.98
N MET A 575 -2.52 3.58 -8.71
CA MET A 575 -3.21 2.50 -8.00
C MET A 575 -4.36 3.04 -7.12
N LEU A 576 -5.55 2.48 -7.32
CA LEU A 576 -6.71 2.66 -6.46
C LEU A 576 -6.85 1.48 -5.49
N ASN A 577 -7.18 1.80 -4.23
CA ASN A 577 -7.55 0.82 -3.21
C ASN A 577 -8.98 0.32 -3.40
N LYS A 578 -9.36 -0.76 -2.70
CA LYS A 578 -10.72 -1.31 -2.74
C LYS A 578 -11.75 -0.43 -2.01
N GLY A 579 -13.00 -0.41 -2.50
CA GLY A 579 -14.12 0.25 -1.84
C GLY A 579 -15.42 0.14 -2.64
N PRO A 580 -16.59 0.38 -2.01
CA PRO A 580 -17.90 0.22 -2.65
C PRO A 580 -18.16 1.15 -3.84
N TYR A 581 -17.42 2.26 -3.96
CA TYR A 581 -17.57 3.25 -5.04
C TYR A 581 -16.35 3.25 -5.98
N ILE A 582 -15.69 2.11 -6.14
CA ILE A 582 -14.46 2.02 -6.94
C ILE A 582 -14.70 2.33 -8.43
N ASN A 583 -15.86 1.98 -8.98
CA ASN A 583 -16.26 2.34 -10.35
C ASN A 583 -16.25 3.87 -10.55
N ASP A 584 -16.80 4.61 -9.59
CA ASP A 584 -16.81 6.08 -9.64
C ASP A 584 -15.37 6.64 -9.55
N ALA A 585 -14.51 6.03 -8.73
CA ALA A 585 -13.11 6.42 -8.62
C ALA A 585 -12.35 6.19 -9.95
N ILE A 586 -12.55 5.05 -10.59
CA ILE A 586 -11.97 4.73 -11.91
C ILE A 586 -12.46 5.75 -12.95
N HIS A 587 -13.76 6.04 -13.00
CA HIS A 587 -14.32 7.01 -13.95
C HIS A 587 -13.77 8.43 -13.76
N ILE A 588 -13.64 8.89 -12.50
CA ILE A 588 -13.04 10.20 -12.23
C ILE A 588 -11.57 10.21 -12.65
N LEU A 589 -10.82 9.16 -12.33
CA LEU A 589 -9.41 9.08 -12.69
C LEU A 589 -9.21 9.06 -14.21
N ASN A 590 -10.04 8.31 -14.95
CA ASN A 590 -10.05 8.31 -16.40
C ASN A 590 -10.39 9.70 -16.98
N SER A 591 -11.42 10.36 -16.46
CA SER A 591 -11.79 11.73 -16.86
C SER A 591 -10.67 12.74 -16.60
N LEU A 592 -9.96 12.62 -15.46
CA LEU A 592 -8.80 13.44 -15.13
C LEU A 592 -7.64 13.16 -16.09
N SER A 593 -7.35 11.88 -16.36
CA SER A 593 -6.30 11.46 -17.29
C SER A 593 -6.53 12.03 -18.69
N GLN A 594 -7.73 11.91 -19.25
CA GLN A 594 -8.10 12.50 -20.54
C GLN A 594 -8.05 14.03 -20.55
N THR A 595 -8.36 14.67 -19.42
CA THR A 595 -8.34 16.13 -19.30
C THR A 595 -6.92 16.68 -19.21
N LEU A 596 -6.05 16.02 -18.46
CA LEU A 596 -4.65 16.40 -18.34
C LEU A 596 -3.88 16.02 -19.62
N GLY A 597 -4.21 14.87 -20.20
CA GLY A 597 -3.52 14.24 -21.33
C GLY A 597 -2.03 14.04 -21.05
N ALA A 598 -1.25 13.80 -22.11
CA ALA A 598 0.21 13.74 -22.05
C ALA A 598 0.90 15.10 -21.79
N SER A 599 0.17 16.16 -21.38
CA SER A 599 0.75 17.49 -21.15
C SER A 599 1.58 17.59 -19.87
N GLN A 600 1.44 16.61 -18.96
CA GLN A 600 2.21 16.52 -17.72
C GLN A 600 2.76 15.11 -17.58
N ARG A 601 4.07 14.96 -17.76
CA ARG A 601 4.80 13.71 -17.55
C ARG A 601 5.86 13.96 -16.49
N LYS A 602 5.79 13.26 -15.37
CA LYS A 602 6.74 13.42 -14.25
C LYS A 602 6.93 14.90 -13.84
N ASN A 603 8.15 15.43 -13.94
CA ASN A 603 8.48 16.83 -13.66
C ASN A 603 8.30 17.76 -14.88
N ARG A 604 8.10 17.22 -16.09
CA ARG A 604 7.94 17.99 -17.33
C ARG A 604 6.48 18.40 -17.53
N MET A 605 6.26 19.71 -17.60
CA MET A 605 4.95 20.31 -17.83
C MET A 605 4.96 21.11 -19.12
N LEU A 606 4.12 20.72 -20.07
CA LEU A 606 3.83 21.47 -21.28
C LEU A 606 2.54 22.27 -21.10
N LEU A 607 2.53 23.50 -21.61
CA LEU A 607 1.34 24.34 -21.54
C LEU A 607 0.28 23.82 -22.51
N ARG A 608 -0.81 23.28 -21.97
CA ARG A 608 -1.99 22.95 -22.76
C ARG A 608 -2.68 24.23 -23.25
N ARG A 609 -3.17 24.21 -24.49
CA ARG A 609 -4.02 25.29 -25.04
C ARG A 609 -5.30 25.43 -24.20
N ILE A 610 -5.53 26.60 -23.61
CA ILE A 610 -6.75 26.91 -22.85
C ILE A 610 -7.86 27.30 -23.83
N LYS A 611 -8.79 26.38 -24.09
CA LYS A 611 -9.90 26.61 -25.03
C LYS A 611 -10.85 27.73 -24.58
N SER A 612 -11.11 27.85 -23.27
CA SER A 612 -12.03 28.84 -22.70
C SER A 612 -11.59 30.29 -22.86
N TRP A 613 -10.34 30.54 -23.22
CA TRP A 613 -9.80 31.89 -23.48
C TRP A 613 -9.79 32.22 -24.98
N GLY A 614 -10.12 31.26 -25.85
CA GLY A 614 -10.30 31.48 -27.29
C GLY A 614 -11.70 31.99 -27.61
N SER A 615 -11.79 32.85 -28.63
CA SER A 615 -13.06 33.44 -29.11
C SER A 615 -13.89 32.53 -30.02
N GLU A 616 -13.50 31.27 -30.20
CA GLU A 616 -14.21 30.29 -31.02
C GLU A 616 -14.90 29.27 -30.08
N GLN A 617 -16.21 29.48 -29.86
CA GLN A 617 -17.14 28.45 -29.35
C GLN A 617 -17.65 27.59 -30.50
#